data_AF-K2PS55-F1
#
_entry.id   AF-K2PS55-F1
#
_cell.length_a   1.000
_cell.length_b   1.000
_cell.length_c   1.000
_cell.angle_alpha   90.00
_cell.angle_beta   90.00
_cell.angle_gamma   90.00
#
_symmetry.space_group_name_H-M   'P 1'
#
loop_
_entity.id
_entity.type
_entity.pdbx_description
1 polymer ?
#
loop_
_entity_poly.entity_id
_entity_poly.type
_entity_poly.pdbx_seq_one_letter_code
_entity_poly.pdbx_strand_id
1 'polypeptide(L)' 'MGEHYGRRRIETLDYLQAMLGQLRTMALAERCDMLAYMIEMAYLEASDIIRGQRPFQLDEERLASEVGNKGNRAS' A
#
# COMPACT_ATOMS: atom_id res chain seq x y z
N MET A 1 13.86 -5.53 -24.30
CA MET A 1 13.15 -4.29 -23.86
C MET A 1 12.41 -4.45 -22.53
N GLY A 2 11.95 -5.64 -22.11
CA GLY A 2 11.22 -5.82 -20.83
C GLY A 2 12.07 -5.77 -19.54
N GLU A 3 13.35 -6.15 -19.60
CA GLU A 3 14.22 -6.24 -18.42
C GLU A 3 14.56 -4.87 -17.81
N HIS A 4 14.70 -3.84 -18.64
CA HIS A 4 14.94 -2.46 -18.19
C HIS A 4 13.73 -1.87 -17.44
N TYR A 5 12.51 -2.27 -17.82
CA TYR A 5 11.28 -1.83 -17.14
C TYR A 5 11.16 -2.45 -15.75
N GLY A 6 11.47 -3.74 -15.61
CA GLY A 6 11.51 -4.43 -14.32
C GLY A 6 12.55 -3.83 -13.37
N ARG A 7 13.76 -3.57 -13.85
CA ARG A 7 14.83 -2.94 -13.05
C ARG A 7 14.46 -1.54 -12.56
N ARG A 8 13.94 -0.68 -13.44
CA ARG A 8 13.49 0.67 -13.05
C ARG A 8 12.36 0.64 -12.02
N ARG A 9 11.44 -0.32 -12.16
CA ARG A 9 10.33 -0.51 -11.20
C ARG A 9 10.85 -0.89 -9.82
N ILE A 10 11.82 -1.81 -9.74
CA ILE A 10 12.45 -2.21 -8.47
C ILE A 10 13.18 -1.02 -7.84
N GLU A 11 13.99 -0.28 -8.62
CA GLU A 11 14.69 0.93 -8.13
C GLU A 11 13.72 1.98 -7.57
N THR A 12 12.56 2.14 -8.21
CA THR A 12 11.51 3.07 -7.75
C THR A 12 10.90 2.59 -6.43
N LEU A 13 10.65 1.30 -6.30
CA LEU A 13 10.09 0.71 -5.08
C LEU A 13 11.09 0.74 -3.92
N ASP A 14 12.36 0.47 -4.17
CA ASP A 14 13.43 0.59 -3.16
C ASP A 14 13.52 2.02 -2.62
N TYR A 15 13.43 3.01 -3.52
CA TYR A 15 13.39 4.42 -3.14
C TYR A 15 12.15 4.76 -2.31
N LEU A 16 10.96 4.29 -2.71
CA LEU A 16 9.72 4.46 -1.95
C LEU A 16 9.82 3.83 -0.57
N GLN A 17 10.35 2.61 -0.47
CA GLN A 17 10.54 1.93 0.82
C GLN A 17 11.45 2.75 1.76
N ALA A 18 12.54 3.34 1.23
CA ALA A 18 13.41 4.20 2.01
C ALA A 18 12.69 5.47 2.52
N MET A 19 11.92 6.14 1.65
CA MET A 19 11.12 7.31 2.03
C MET A 19 10.09 6.98 3.10
N LEU A 20 9.37 5.85 2.97
CA LEU A 20 8.38 5.41 3.94
C LEU A 20 9.00 5.18 5.33
N GLY A 21 10.21 4.63 5.40
CA GLY A 21 10.94 4.49 6.67
C GLY A 21 11.24 5.84 7.34
N GLN A 22 11.64 6.85 6.56
CA GLN A 22 11.85 8.20 7.07
C GLN A 22 10.55 8.85 7.56
N LEU A 23 9.49 8.77 6.76
CA LEU A 23 8.17 9.33 7.12
C LEU A 23 7.59 8.69 8.38
N ARG A 24 7.76 7.38 8.56
CA ARG A 24 7.34 6.70 9.79
C ARG A 24 8.07 7.23 11.01
N THR A 25 9.38 7.45 10.90
CA THR A 25 10.19 8.02 11.98
C THR A 25 9.69 9.41 12.37
N MET A 26 9.34 10.25 11.38
CA MET A 26 8.75 11.56 11.61
C MET A 26 7.36 11.47 12.26
N ALA A 27 6.49 10.58 11.79
CA ALA A 27 5.16 10.39 12.36
C ALA A 27 5.19 9.91 13.82
N LEU A 28 6.14 9.03 14.16
CA LEU A 28 6.36 8.59 15.54
C LEU A 28 6.89 9.71 16.43
N ALA A 29 7.78 10.57 15.92
CA ALA A 29 8.28 11.73 16.66
C ALA A 29 7.15 12.70 17.05
N GLU A 30 6.16 12.85 16.17
CA GLU A 30 4.95 13.67 16.39
C GLU A 30 3.82 12.93 17.13
N ARG A 31 4.07 11.71 17.63
CA ARG A 31 3.07 10.86 18.34
C ARG A 31 1.79 10.60 17.54
N CYS A 32 1.90 10.58 16.21
CA CYS A 32 0.80 10.29 15.30
C CYS A 32 0.72 8.78 15.04
N ASP A 33 0.26 8.01 16.02
CA ASP A 33 0.32 6.54 16.01
C ASP A 33 -0.44 5.92 14.82
N MET A 34 -1.65 6.42 14.52
CA MET A 34 -2.44 5.91 13.39
C MET A 34 -1.77 6.20 12.04
N LEU A 35 -1.12 7.37 11.90
CA LEU A 35 -0.38 7.73 10.69
C LEU A 35 0.87 6.87 10.54
N ALA A 36 1.63 6.68 11.63
CA ALA A 36 2.80 5.82 11.65
C ALA A 36 2.43 4.37 11.29
N TYR A 37 1.28 3.88 11.75
CA TYR A 37 0.73 2.59 11.37
C TYR A 37 0.45 2.50 9.87
N MET A 38 -0.26 3.48 9.27
CA MET A 38 -0.53 3.46 7.83
C MET A 38 0.74 3.51 6.98
N ILE A 39 1.75 4.27 7.41
CA ILE A 39 3.05 4.33 6.73
C ILE A 39 3.79 2.99 6.86
N GLU A 40 3.76 2.35 8.04
CA GLU A 40 4.34 1.01 8.24
C GLU A 40 3.68 -0.03 7.33
N MET A 41 2.35 -0.01 7.23
CA MET A 41 1.64 -0.93 6.34
C MET A 41 2.02 -0.71 4.87
N ALA A 42 2.20 0.54 4.43
CA ALA A 42 2.70 0.84 3.10
C ALA A 42 4.16 0.40 2.89
N TYR A 43 5.02 0.50 3.92
CA TYR A 43 6.41 0.04 3.87
C TYR A 43 6.50 -1.48 3.68
N LEU A 44 5.66 -2.22 4.41
CA LEU A 44 5.58 -3.68 4.30
C LEU A 44 5.09 -4.10 2.91
N GLU A 45 4.05 -3.44 2.39
CA GLU A 45 3.52 -3.68 1.04
C GLU A 45 4.60 -3.46 -0.04
N ALA A 46 5.36 -2.35 0.05
CA ALA A 46 6.46 -2.09 -0.89
C ALA A 46 7.54 -3.20 -0.83
N SER A 47 7.89 -3.63 0.39
CA SER A 47 8.87 -4.71 0.62
C SER A 47 8.40 -6.04 0.00
N ASP A 48 7.12 -6.34 0.12
CA ASP A 48 6.52 -7.56 -0.42
C ASP A 48 6.49 -7.53 -1.95
N ILE A 49 6.15 -6.38 -2.56
CA ILE A 49 6.21 -6.20 -4.02
C ILE A 49 7.64 -6.37 -4.55
N ILE A 50 8.66 -5.81 -3.87
CA ILE A 50 10.08 -5.96 -4.25
C ILE A 50 10.51 -7.43 -4.21
N ARG A 51 10.05 -8.19 -3.21
CA ARG A 51 10.29 -9.64 -3.07
C ARG A 51 9.49 -10.49 -4.07
N GLY A 52 8.63 -9.88 -4.88
CA GLY A 52 7.75 -10.58 -5.81
C GLY A 52 6.58 -11.30 -5.12
N GLN A 53 6.25 -10.94 -3.88
CA GLN A 53 5.05 -11.40 -3.19
C GLN A 53 3.84 -10.66 -3.75
N ARG A 54 2.68 -11.33 -3.70
CA ARG A 54 1.46 -10.82 -4.31
C ARG A 54 0.97 -9.60 -3.48
N PRO A 55 0.79 -8.42 -4.09
CA PRO A 55 0.35 -7.23 -3.35
C PRO A 55 -1.02 -7.43 -2.73
N PHE A 56 -1.31 -6.71 -1.64
CA PHE A 56 -2.67 -6.61 -1.12
C PHE A 56 -3.52 -5.83 -2.11
N GLN A 57 -4.13 -6.54 -3.05
CA GLN A 57 -5.11 -5.95 -3.96
C GLN A 57 -6.36 -5.64 -3.14
N LEU A 58 -6.61 -4.35 -2.93
CA LEU A 58 -7.94 -3.89 -2.57
C LEU A 58 -8.84 -4.23 -3.77
N ASP A 59 -9.56 -5.34 -3.69
CA ASP A 59 -10.57 -5.72 -4.68
C ASP A 59 -11.64 -4.63 -4.71
N GLU A 60 -11.48 -3.67 -5.62
CA GLU A 60 -12.38 -2.54 -5.83
C GLU A 60 -13.81 -3.01 -6.15
N GLU A 61 -13.92 -4.19 -6.81
CA GLU A 61 -15.16 -4.93 -7.08
C GLU A 61 -15.89 -5.36 -5.78
N ARG A 62 -15.14 -5.69 -4.72
CA ARG A 62 -15.69 -6.11 -3.42
C ARG A 62 -16.21 -4.92 -2.62
N LEU A 63 -15.54 -3.78 -2.71
CA LEU A 63 -15.99 -2.53 -2.10
C LEU A 63 -17.23 -1.96 -2.81
N ALA A 64 -17.29 -2.04 -4.15
CA ALA A 64 -18.44 -1.59 -4.93
C ALA A 64 -19.71 -2.43 -4.69
N SER A 65 -19.55 -3.76 -4.57
CA SER A 65 -20.68 -4.68 -4.32
C SER A 65 -21.26 -4.58 -2.90
N GLU A 66 -20.45 -4.24 -1.90
CA GLU A 66 -20.92 -4.01 -0.52
C GLU A 66 -21.74 -2.72 -0.39
N VAL A 67 -21.44 -1.68 -1.18
CA VAL A 67 -22.20 -0.43 -1.21
C VAL A 67 -23.53 -0.59 -1.98
N GLY A 68 -23.52 -1.37 -3.07
CA GLY A 68 -24.73 -1.62 -3.88
C GLY A 68 -25.81 -2.49 -3.20
N ASN A 69 -25.44 -3.34 -2.24
CA ASN A 69 -26.36 -4.31 -1.63
C ASN A 69 -27.20 -3.76 -0.45
N LYS A 70 -26.92 -2.54 0.04
CA LYS A 70 -27.72 -1.93 1.12
C LYS A 70 -29.02 -1.25 0.66
N GLY A 71 -29.18 -1.02 -0.65
CA GLY A 71 -30.36 -0.33 -1.20
C GLY A 71 -31.60 -1.20 -1.43
N ASN A 72 -31.49 -2.53 -1.37
CA ASN A 72 -32.53 -3.45 -1.88
C ASN A 72 -33.25 -4.28 -0.82
N ARG A 73 -33.25 -3.87 0.46
CA ARG A 73 -33.96 -4.55 1.56
C ARG A 73 -35.02 -3.68 2.26
N ALA A 74 -35.74 -2.86 1.49
CA ALA A 74 -36.94 -2.19 1.96
C ALA A 74 -37.96 -2.11 0.81
N SER A 75 -38.70 -3.19 0.61
CA SER A 75 -40.01 -3.23 -0.07
C SER A 75 -40.80 -4.38 0.51
#